data_AF-A0A6L4AQS2-F1
#
_entry.id   AF-A0A6L4AQS2-F1
#
_cell.length_a   1.000
_cell.length_b   1.000
_cell.length_c   1.000
_cell.angle_alpha   90.00
_cell.angle_beta   90.00
_cell.angle_gamma   90.00
#
_symmetry.space_group_name_H-M   'P 1'
#
loop_
_entity.id
_entity.type
_entity.pdbx_description
1 polymer ?
#
loop_
_entity_poly.entity_id
_entity_poly.type
_entity_poly.pdbx_seq_one_letter_code
_entity_poly.pdbx_strand_id
1 'polypeptide(L)'
;MAVSAIEEVIEDIKAGKMIILVDDEDRENEGDLCMAAEAVTDEAINFMATYGRGLICLTLSPDLVDKLRLPMMVSDNKSPYGTGFTVSIEARTGVSTGISAADRARTIQVAVAKDAKPGDLVSPGHVFPLRAKQGGVLVRTGQTEGSVDLARLAGMTTAGVICEIMNDDGTMSRMPDLEKFAEKHGLKIATIADLVAYRLRQDILVHRAAEARVPTEHAGDFRAIVYTNDVDEHHHLALVKGDLANADRVLVRVHSECLTGDVFGSSRCDCGLQLNAAMRMIDQEGCGVILYMRQEGRGIGLINKLKAYHLQDSQGMDTVEANLKLGFKADLRDYGIGAQILRDLGIRKMALLTNNPKKIVGLEGYGIEVVARFPIEIVANPENRGYLQCKRDRMGHLFEVLE
;
A
#
# COMPACT_ATOMS: atom_id res chain seq x y z
N MET A 1 18.95 6.22 -15.55
CA MET A 1 17.83 6.25 -14.59
C MET A 1 18.33 5.53 -13.35
N ALA A 2 18.26 6.17 -12.18
CA ALA A 2 18.79 5.62 -10.94
C ALA A 2 18.01 4.39 -10.45
N VAL A 3 16.68 4.45 -10.57
CA VAL A 3 15.78 3.38 -10.15
C VAL A 3 15.53 2.40 -11.31
N SER A 4 15.60 1.12 -11.01
CA SER A 4 15.42 0.01 -11.96
C SER A 4 13.99 -0.52 -11.93
N ALA A 5 13.52 -1.12 -13.03
CA ALA A 5 12.22 -1.76 -13.06
C ALA A 5 12.15 -2.94 -12.09
N ILE A 6 11.01 -3.12 -11.42
CA ILE A 6 10.84 -4.19 -10.41
C ILE A 6 11.02 -5.57 -11.03
N GLU A 7 10.61 -5.77 -12.29
CA GLU A 7 10.84 -6.99 -13.05
C GLU A 7 12.35 -7.34 -13.13
N GLU A 8 13.21 -6.36 -13.38
CA GLU A 8 14.65 -6.57 -13.46
C GLU A 8 15.30 -6.81 -12.09
N VAL A 9 14.71 -6.24 -11.03
CA VAL A 9 15.12 -6.44 -9.64
C VAL A 9 14.77 -7.84 -9.17
N ILE A 10 13.57 -8.34 -9.52
CA ILE A 10 13.13 -9.71 -9.22
C ILE A 10 14.09 -10.74 -9.83
N GLU A 11 14.54 -10.54 -11.08
CA GLU A 11 15.50 -11.44 -11.72
C GLU A 11 16.87 -11.44 -11.01
N ASP A 12 17.34 -10.29 -10.49
CA ASP A 12 18.57 -10.24 -9.70
C ASP A 12 18.43 -10.94 -8.35
N ILE A 13 17.30 -10.74 -7.64
CA ILE A 13 17.01 -11.45 -6.39
C ILE A 13 16.97 -12.96 -6.63
N LYS A 14 16.28 -13.40 -7.69
CA LYS A 14 16.19 -14.81 -8.09
C LYS A 14 17.56 -15.42 -8.45
N ALA A 15 18.45 -14.60 -9.00
CA ALA A 15 19.84 -14.98 -9.28
C ALA A 15 20.74 -14.95 -8.03
N GLY A 16 20.20 -14.66 -6.85
CA GLY A 16 20.93 -14.59 -5.58
C GLY A 16 21.76 -13.32 -5.40
N LYS A 17 21.52 -12.27 -6.19
CA LYS A 17 22.25 -11.01 -6.09
C LYS A 17 21.61 -10.08 -5.05
N MET A 18 22.43 -9.17 -4.52
CA MET A 18 21.96 -8.03 -3.74
C MET A 18 21.44 -6.92 -4.65
N ILE A 19 20.49 -6.15 -4.13
CA ILE A 19 19.99 -4.88 -4.67
C ILE A 19 19.96 -3.85 -3.54
N ILE A 20 19.71 -2.58 -3.87
CA ILE A 20 19.41 -1.53 -2.89
C ILE A 20 17.90 -1.32 -2.89
N LEU A 21 17.27 -1.45 -1.71
CA LEU A 21 15.85 -1.21 -1.51
C LEU A 21 15.67 0.08 -0.69
N VAL A 22 14.99 1.06 -1.28
CA VAL A 22 14.79 2.38 -0.68
C VAL A 22 13.33 2.54 -0.25
N ASP A 23 13.11 3.03 0.97
CA ASP A 23 11.76 3.36 1.44
C ASP A 23 11.31 4.76 0.99
N ASP A 24 10.16 5.22 1.51
CA ASP A 24 9.59 6.51 1.16
C ASP A 24 10.40 7.66 1.79
N GLU A 25 10.54 8.78 1.08
CA GLU A 25 11.23 9.99 1.57
C GLU A 25 10.61 10.55 2.86
N ASP A 26 9.29 10.35 3.05
CA ASP A 26 8.56 10.78 4.24
C ASP A 26 8.65 9.77 5.42
N ARG A 27 9.38 8.65 5.27
CA ARG A 27 9.50 7.58 6.29
C ARG A 27 10.87 7.56 6.97
N GLU A 28 11.78 6.68 6.57
CA GLU A 28 13.17 6.66 7.05
C GLU A 28 14.09 7.38 6.03
N ASN A 29 13.72 7.36 4.75
CA ASN A 29 14.46 7.92 3.61
C ASN A 29 15.84 7.24 3.41
N GLU A 30 15.91 5.94 3.68
CA GLU A 30 17.15 5.16 3.77
C GLU A 30 17.17 4.03 2.74
N GLY A 31 18.37 3.62 2.34
CA GLY A 31 18.58 2.49 1.45
C GLY A 31 19.21 1.31 2.17
N ASP A 32 18.62 0.13 1.96
CA ASP A 32 19.13 -1.12 2.50
C ASP A 32 19.71 -1.97 1.39
N LEU A 33 20.88 -2.57 1.62
CA LEU A 33 21.28 -3.77 0.89
C LEU A 33 20.25 -4.85 1.17
N CYS A 34 19.70 -5.45 0.12
CA CYS A 34 18.64 -6.44 0.20
C CYS A 34 18.95 -7.64 -0.69
N MET A 35 18.78 -8.86 -0.18
CA MET A 35 18.79 -10.09 -0.97
C MET A 35 17.83 -11.13 -0.41
N ALA A 36 17.50 -12.17 -1.18
CA ALA A 36 16.77 -13.31 -0.66
C ALA A 36 17.64 -14.10 0.33
N ALA A 37 17.09 -14.43 1.50
CA ALA A 37 17.82 -15.11 2.56
C ALA A 37 18.24 -16.54 2.19
N GLU A 38 17.48 -17.20 1.32
CA GLU A 38 17.81 -18.53 0.80
C GLU A 38 19.11 -18.55 -0.02
N ALA A 39 19.52 -17.41 -0.61
CA ALA A 39 20.74 -17.28 -1.40
C ALA A 39 21.93 -16.68 -0.62
N VAL A 40 21.82 -16.53 0.70
CA VAL A 40 22.85 -15.86 1.50
C VAL A 40 24.18 -16.63 1.49
N THR A 41 25.29 -15.90 1.30
CA THR A 41 26.65 -16.42 1.47
C THR A 41 27.41 -15.63 2.53
N ASP A 42 28.54 -16.17 2.97
CA ASP A 42 29.48 -15.48 3.84
C ASP A 42 30.10 -14.25 3.17
N GLU A 43 30.35 -14.26 1.86
CA GLU A 43 30.77 -13.06 1.14
C GLU A 43 29.70 -11.97 1.16
N ALA A 44 28.42 -12.33 1.01
CA ALA A 44 27.33 -11.37 1.05
C ALA A 44 27.20 -10.72 2.44
N ILE A 45 27.28 -11.51 3.52
CA ILE A 45 27.28 -10.98 4.89
C ILE A 45 28.52 -10.13 5.16
N ASN A 46 29.69 -10.52 4.66
CA ASN A 46 30.90 -9.73 4.78
C ASN A 46 30.78 -8.41 4.02
N PHE A 47 30.18 -8.43 2.83
CA PHE A 47 29.90 -7.24 2.03
C PHE A 47 28.95 -6.29 2.78
N MET A 48 27.83 -6.81 3.30
CA MET A 48 26.89 -6.04 4.11
C MET A 48 27.56 -5.42 5.35
N ALA A 49 28.40 -6.18 6.06
CA ALA A 49 29.10 -5.67 7.24
C ALA A 49 30.18 -4.62 6.90
N THR A 50 30.82 -4.73 5.73
CA THR A 50 31.91 -3.84 5.32
C THR A 50 31.39 -2.55 4.70
N TYR A 51 30.38 -2.65 3.82
CA TYR A 51 29.91 -1.56 2.97
C TYR A 51 28.53 -1.06 3.34
N GLY A 52 27.64 -1.91 3.86
CA GLY A 52 26.39 -1.45 4.47
C GLY A 52 26.65 -0.83 5.84
N ARG A 53 27.36 -1.58 6.70
CA ARG A 53 27.75 -1.23 8.08
C ARG A 53 26.58 -1.11 9.05
N GLY A 54 25.34 -1.12 8.55
CA GLY A 54 24.11 -1.20 9.33
C GLY A 54 23.92 -2.52 10.06
N LEU A 55 22.74 -2.68 10.63
CA LEU A 55 22.39 -3.89 11.37
C LEU A 55 21.88 -4.95 10.40
N ILE A 56 22.66 -6.01 10.21
CA ILE A 56 22.24 -7.13 9.37
C ILE A 56 21.06 -7.85 10.01
N CYS A 57 19.90 -7.73 9.38
CA CYS A 57 18.65 -8.31 9.84
C CYS A 57 18.16 -9.41 8.89
N LEU A 58 17.50 -10.42 9.47
CA LEU A 58 16.82 -11.49 8.73
C LEU A 58 15.32 -11.18 8.70
N THR A 59 14.77 -10.85 7.54
CA THR A 59 13.34 -10.57 7.41
C THR A 59 12.59 -11.87 7.13
N LEU A 60 11.51 -12.12 7.84
CA LEU A 60 10.75 -13.36 7.76
C LEU A 60 9.27 -13.08 7.59
N SER A 61 8.60 -13.86 6.75
CA SER A 61 7.15 -13.92 6.72
C SER A 61 6.58 -14.37 8.08
N PRO A 62 5.34 -13.98 8.41
CA PRO A 62 4.67 -14.41 9.65
C PRO A 62 4.68 -15.92 9.86
N ASP A 63 4.46 -16.71 8.81
CA ASP A 63 4.43 -18.18 8.87
C ASP A 63 5.79 -18.78 9.23
N LEU A 64 6.90 -18.21 8.74
CA LEU A 64 8.25 -18.66 9.10
C LEU A 64 8.59 -18.32 10.56
N VAL A 65 8.21 -17.11 11.01
CA VAL A 65 8.36 -16.71 12.42
C VAL A 65 7.59 -17.67 13.34
N ASP A 66 6.35 -18.01 12.98
CA ASP A 66 5.49 -18.90 13.75
C ASP A 66 6.00 -20.35 13.71
N LYS A 67 6.46 -20.83 12.54
CA LYS A 67 7.10 -22.16 12.37
C LYS A 67 8.32 -22.33 13.27
N LEU A 68 9.18 -21.31 13.33
CA LEU A 68 10.39 -21.29 14.16
C LEU A 68 10.11 -20.95 15.63
N ARG A 69 8.88 -20.56 15.97
CA ARG A 69 8.44 -20.14 17.31
C ARG A 69 9.31 -19.00 17.87
N LEU A 70 9.61 -18.00 17.05
CA LEU A 70 10.43 -16.86 17.48
C LEU A 70 9.53 -15.83 18.19
N PRO A 71 9.65 -15.64 19.52
CA PRO A 71 8.91 -14.60 20.21
C PRO A 71 9.39 -13.20 19.81
N MET A 72 8.48 -12.23 19.85
CA MET A 72 8.85 -10.82 19.72
C MET A 72 9.81 -10.40 20.84
N MET A 73 10.77 -9.53 20.54
CA MET A 73 11.78 -9.10 21.50
C MET A 73 11.18 -8.33 22.69
N VAL A 74 10.12 -7.58 22.44
CA VAL A 74 9.39 -6.79 23.44
C VAL A 74 7.89 -7.04 23.31
N SER A 75 7.18 -7.01 24.44
CA SER A 75 5.73 -7.16 24.48
C SER A 75 4.97 -5.89 24.08
N ASP A 76 5.55 -4.71 24.37
CA ASP A 76 5.00 -3.40 24.05
C ASP A 76 6.02 -2.62 23.19
N ASN A 77 5.86 -2.69 21.87
CA ASN A 77 6.77 -2.07 20.93
C ASN A 77 6.45 -0.58 20.76
N LYS A 78 7.33 0.26 21.32
CA LYS A 78 7.21 1.74 21.26
C LYS A 78 8.09 2.38 20.18
N SER A 79 8.69 1.59 19.29
CA SER A 79 9.46 2.14 18.18
C SER A 79 8.55 2.97 17.26
N PRO A 80 9.01 4.13 16.74
CA PRO A 80 8.17 5.01 15.92
C PRO A 80 7.54 4.31 14.70
N TYR A 81 8.29 3.40 14.08
CA TYR A 81 7.86 2.66 12.87
C TYR A 81 7.36 1.24 13.16
N GLY A 82 7.25 0.86 14.44
CA GLY A 82 6.75 -0.45 14.85
C GLY A 82 7.56 -1.64 14.30
N THR A 83 8.87 -1.48 14.13
CA THR A 83 9.75 -2.50 13.52
C THR A 83 9.68 -3.81 14.30
N GLY A 84 9.37 -4.90 13.60
CA GLY A 84 8.95 -6.18 14.18
C GLY A 84 10.08 -7.07 14.68
N PHE A 85 10.97 -6.59 15.55
CA PHE A 85 12.07 -7.40 16.09
C PHE A 85 11.58 -8.60 16.89
N THR A 86 12.05 -9.78 16.52
CA THR A 86 12.02 -10.98 17.36
C THR A 86 13.27 -11.05 18.23
N VAL A 87 13.33 -12.00 19.16
CA VAL A 87 14.57 -12.30 19.88
C VAL A 87 15.71 -12.64 18.90
N SER A 88 16.93 -12.20 19.19
CA SER A 88 18.07 -12.55 18.33
C SER A 88 18.35 -14.06 18.38
N ILE A 89 18.86 -14.59 17.27
CA ILE A 89 19.05 -16.02 17.06
C ILE A 89 20.48 -16.34 16.65
N GLU A 90 20.88 -17.58 16.93
CA GLU A 90 22.10 -18.23 16.45
C GLU A 90 21.77 -19.66 16.01
N ALA A 91 22.45 -20.19 15.00
CA ALA A 91 22.44 -21.61 14.71
C ALA A 91 22.97 -22.40 15.92
N ARG A 92 22.29 -23.48 16.28
CA ARG A 92 22.74 -24.35 17.38
C ARG A 92 24.08 -25.03 17.07
N THR A 93 24.34 -25.33 15.80
CA THR A 93 25.50 -26.09 15.35
C THR A 93 26.08 -25.53 14.05
N GLY A 94 27.36 -25.80 13.80
CA GLY A 94 28.05 -25.31 12.60
C GLY A 94 28.51 -23.85 12.70
N VAL A 95 28.55 -23.29 13.90
CA VAL A 95 29.03 -21.93 14.20
C VAL A 95 29.98 -21.96 15.40
N SER A 96 30.74 -20.88 15.58
CA SER A 96 31.65 -20.70 16.71
C SER A 96 31.07 -19.73 17.74
N THR A 97 31.41 -18.45 17.64
CA THR A 97 30.88 -17.37 18.48
C THR A 97 29.62 -16.75 17.90
N GLY A 98 29.33 -16.96 16.61
CA GLY A 98 28.13 -16.45 15.96
C GLY A 98 28.31 -15.18 15.13
N ILE A 99 29.32 -14.36 15.45
CA ILE A 99 29.44 -13.00 14.88
C ILE A 99 30.13 -12.95 13.52
N SER A 100 30.91 -13.97 13.16
CA SER A 100 31.65 -13.99 11.90
C SER A 100 30.68 -13.95 10.70
N ALA A 101 31.18 -13.54 9.53
CA ALA A 101 30.35 -13.54 8.32
C ALA A 101 29.81 -14.95 8.00
N ALA A 102 30.66 -15.96 8.13
CA ALA A 102 30.29 -17.36 7.96
C ALA A 102 29.29 -17.85 9.00
N ASP A 103 29.47 -17.48 10.28
CA ASP A 103 28.56 -17.90 11.34
C ASP A 103 27.16 -17.27 11.16
N ARG A 104 27.09 -15.97 10.87
CA ARG A 104 25.81 -15.29 10.59
C ARG A 104 25.13 -15.83 9.33
N ALA A 105 25.89 -16.06 8.25
CA ALA A 105 25.35 -16.70 7.04
C ALA A 105 24.78 -18.09 7.36
N ARG A 106 25.51 -18.90 8.15
CA ARG A 106 25.06 -20.22 8.59
C ARG A 106 23.76 -20.14 9.40
N THR A 107 23.67 -19.20 10.33
CA THR A 107 22.47 -18.95 11.14
C THR A 107 21.26 -18.62 10.26
N ILE A 108 21.43 -17.73 9.27
CA ILE A 108 20.37 -17.39 8.32
C ILE A 108 19.96 -18.62 7.49
N GLN A 109 20.92 -19.36 6.94
CA GLN A 109 20.67 -20.59 6.16
C GLN A 109 19.89 -21.63 6.97
N VAL A 110 20.22 -21.82 8.25
CA VAL A 110 19.49 -22.72 9.16
C VAL A 110 18.05 -22.23 9.38
N ALA A 111 17.85 -20.93 9.57
CA ALA A 111 16.52 -20.36 9.80
C ALA A 111 15.59 -20.51 8.59
N VAL A 112 16.12 -20.38 7.36
CA VAL A 112 15.32 -20.43 6.12
C VAL A 112 15.30 -21.81 5.45
N ALA A 113 15.95 -22.81 6.04
CA ALA A 113 15.92 -24.18 5.52
C ALA A 113 14.48 -24.73 5.48
N LYS A 114 14.17 -25.49 4.43
CA LYS A 114 12.82 -26.05 4.20
C LYS A 114 12.34 -26.88 5.40
N ASP A 115 13.22 -27.64 6.01
CA ASP A 115 12.97 -28.49 7.17
C ASP A 115 13.37 -27.88 8.52
N ALA A 116 13.68 -26.57 8.56
CA ALA A 116 14.06 -25.85 9.77
C ALA A 116 13.04 -26.05 10.90
N LYS A 117 13.55 -26.31 12.11
CA LYS A 117 12.78 -26.50 13.33
C LYS A 117 13.18 -25.46 14.38
N PRO A 118 12.30 -25.13 15.34
CA PRO A 118 12.65 -24.27 16.47
C PRO A 118 13.91 -24.73 17.23
N GLY A 119 14.13 -26.05 17.30
CA GLY A 119 15.28 -26.63 17.98
C GLY A 119 16.61 -26.40 17.25
N ASP A 120 16.63 -25.99 15.98
CA ASP A 120 17.87 -25.78 15.24
C ASP A 120 18.53 -24.42 15.55
N LEU A 121 17.77 -23.53 16.21
CA LEU A 121 18.20 -22.20 16.63
C LEU A 121 18.31 -22.13 18.16
N VAL A 122 19.11 -21.19 18.63
CA VAL A 122 19.22 -20.77 20.04
C VAL A 122 19.07 -19.25 20.13
N SER A 123 18.65 -18.78 21.30
CA SER A 123 18.58 -17.35 21.64
C SER A 123 19.22 -17.11 23.01
N PRO A 124 19.94 -15.98 23.20
CA PRO A 124 20.23 -14.94 22.21
C PRO A 124 21.27 -15.38 21.16
N GLY A 125 21.47 -14.56 20.13
CA GLY A 125 22.51 -14.72 19.11
C GLY A 125 22.82 -13.41 18.36
N HIS A 126 23.48 -13.50 17.21
CA HIS A 126 23.99 -12.34 16.45
C HIS A 126 23.26 -12.06 15.13
N VAL A 127 22.22 -12.84 14.80
CA VAL A 127 21.29 -12.52 13.72
C VAL A 127 20.00 -11.99 14.34
N PHE A 128 19.43 -10.92 13.78
CA PHE A 128 18.26 -10.23 14.31
C PHE A 128 17.06 -10.43 13.38
N PRO A 129 16.14 -11.36 13.67
CA PRO A 129 15.02 -11.60 12.80
C PRO A 129 13.91 -10.56 12.98
N LEU A 130 13.35 -10.10 11.87
CA LEU A 130 12.25 -9.17 11.76
C LEU A 130 11.01 -9.87 11.22
N ARG A 131 9.89 -9.79 11.94
CA ARG A 131 8.59 -10.27 11.48
C ARG A 131 7.96 -9.22 10.56
N ALA A 132 7.82 -9.55 9.28
CA ALA A 132 7.05 -8.74 8.34
C ALA A 132 5.55 -8.76 8.70
N LYS A 133 4.81 -7.72 8.31
CA LYS A 133 3.34 -7.72 8.37
C LYS A 133 2.75 -8.67 7.33
N GLN A 134 1.67 -9.35 7.71
CA GLN A 134 0.84 -10.08 6.75
C GLN A 134 0.34 -9.08 5.69
N GLY A 135 0.44 -9.45 4.41
CA GLY A 135 0.12 -8.56 3.28
C GLY A 135 1.31 -7.76 2.73
N GLY A 136 2.46 -7.77 3.41
CA GLY A 136 3.71 -7.18 2.90
C GLY A 136 3.64 -5.67 2.71
N VAL A 137 4.27 -5.15 1.65
CA VAL A 137 4.39 -3.69 1.42
C VAL A 137 3.06 -2.97 1.23
N LEU A 138 2.00 -3.73 0.91
CA LEU A 138 0.66 -3.20 0.78
C LEU A 138 0.07 -2.80 2.14
N VAL A 139 0.52 -3.43 3.23
CA VAL A 139 0.04 -3.17 4.61
C VAL A 139 1.02 -2.28 5.37
N ARG A 140 2.32 -2.48 5.17
CA ARG A 140 3.37 -1.64 5.77
C ARG A 140 4.49 -1.41 4.77
N THR A 141 4.71 -0.14 4.40
CA THR A 141 5.70 0.29 3.41
C THR A 141 7.11 0.38 3.99
N GLY A 142 7.65 -0.74 4.49
CA GLY A 142 9.02 -0.83 5.02
C GLY A 142 9.89 -1.84 4.27
N GLN A 143 11.21 -1.72 4.42
CA GLN A 143 12.20 -2.63 3.82
C GLN A 143 12.07 -4.08 4.34
N THR A 144 11.58 -4.25 5.57
CA THR A 144 11.23 -5.56 6.12
C THR A 144 10.20 -6.28 5.24
N GLU A 145 9.10 -5.61 4.92
CA GLU A 145 8.07 -6.16 4.05
C GLU A 145 8.54 -6.28 2.61
N GLY A 146 9.24 -5.26 2.09
CA GLY A 146 9.71 -5.24 0.71
C GLY A 146 10.68 -6.35 0.38
N SER A 147 11.61 -6.68 1.28
CA SER A 147 12.54 -7.79 1.10
C SER A 147 11.84 -9.16 1.08
N VAL A 148 10.86 -9.38 1.96
CA VAL A 148 10.03 -10.60 1.95
C VAL A 148 9.20 -10.71 0.67
N ASP A 149 8.61 -9.60 0.21
CA ASP A 149 7.83 -9.57 -1.02
C ASP A 149 8.67 -9.80 -2.27
N LEU A 150 9.86 -9.22 -2.35
CA LEU A 150 10.79 -9.48 -3.47
C LEU A 150 11.21 -10.94 -3.51
N ALA A 151 11.51 -11.55 -2.36
CA ALA A 151 11.83 -12.98 -2.29
C ALA A 151 10.64 -13.84 -2.73
N ARG A 152 9.41 -13.50 -2.31
CA ARG A 152 8.17 -14.16 -2.78
C ARG A 152 8.01 -14.05 -4.30
N LEU A 153 8.16 -12.84 -4.85
CA LEU A 153 8.01 -12.58 -6.29
C LEU A 153 9.09 -13.29 -7.12
N ALA A 154 10.28 -13.49 -6.57
CA ALA A 154 11.35 -14.29 -7.16
C ALA A 154 11.11 -15.81 -7.09
N GLY A 155 10.04 -16.26 -6.42
CA GLY A 155 9.73 -17.69 -6.22
C GLY A 155 10.62 -18.38 -5.19
N MET A 156 11.23 -17.62 -4.28
CA MET A 156 12.12 -18.11 -3.24
C MET A 156 11.38 -18.23 -1.90
N THR A 157 12.05 -18.78 -0.89
CA THR A 157 11.59 -18.73 0.50
C THR A 157 11.26 -17.28 0.87
N THR A 158 10.13 -17.06 1.54
CA THR A 158 9.57 -15.74 1.89
C THR A 158 10.34 -15.08 3.04
N ALA A 159 11.64 -14.91 2.83
CA ALA A 159 12.62 -14.39 3.76
C ALA A 159 13.70 -13.60 3.01
N GLY A 160 14.12 -12.48 3.58
CA GLY A 160 15.18 -11.62 3.05
C GLY A 160 16.29 -11.37 4.06
N VAL A 161 17.40 -10.83 3.59
CA VAL A 161 18.44 -10.25 4.46
C VAL A 161 18.59 -8.79 4.07
N ILE A 162 18.50 -7.92 5.06
CA ILE A 162 18.64 -6.48 4.88
C ILE A 162 19.76 -5.90 5.75
N CYS A 163 20.40 -4.83 5.29
CA CYS A 163 21.41 -4.08 6.02
C CYS A 163 21.41 -2.64 5.51
N GLU A 164 21.17 -1.67 6.40
CA GLU A 164 21.15 -0.26 6.04
C GLU A 164 22.53 0.18 5.55
N ILE A 165 22.56 1.13 4.59
CA ILE A 165 23.80 1.66 4.02
C ILE A 165 24.18 2.98 4.70
N MET A 166 25.35 2.98 5.34
CA MET A 166 25.96 4.17 5.95
C MET A 166 27.13 4.72 5.12
N ASN A 167 27.22 6.04 5.10
CA ASN A 167 28.38 6.79 4.61
C ASN A 167 29.62 6.55 5.50
N ASP A 168 30.79 6.98 5.02
CA ASP A 168 32.06 6.87 5.74
C ASP A 168 32.13 7.66 7.05
N ASP A 169 31.32 8.71 7.17
CA ASP A 169 31.19 9.50 8.39
C ASP A 169 30.15 8.94 9.39
N GLY A 170 29.51 7.80 9.06
CA GLY A 170 28.46 7.18 9.86
C GLY A 170 27.07 7.78 9.69
N THR A 171 26.88 8.74 8.79
CA THR A 171 25.54 9.20 8.40
C THR A 171 24.86 8.21 7.47
N MET A 172 23.53 8.22 7.43
CA MET A 172 22.77 7.33 6.53
C MET A 172 22.84 7.81 5.08
N SER A 173 23.13 6.91 4.15
CA SER A 173 23.19 7.22 2.72
C SER A 173 21.79 7.53 2.18
N ARG A 174 21.65 8.67 1.51
CA ARG A 174 20.40 9.09 0.83
C ARG A 174 20.50 8.84 -0.67
N MET A 175 19.41 9.03 -1.42
CA MET A 175 19.36 8.69 -2.86
C MET A 175 20.61 9.12 -3.68
N PRO A 176 21.14 10.36 -3.56
CA PRO A 176 22.34 10.74 -4.31
C PRO A 176 23.62 9.96 -3.94
N ASP A 177 23.72 9.46 -2.71
CA ASP A 177 24.83 8.61 -2.25
C ASP A 177 24.60 7.16 -2.67
N LEU A 178 23.35 6.69 -2.58
CA LEU A 178 22.93 5.35 -3.00
C LEU A 178 23.16 5.14 -4.50
N GLU A 179 22.93 6.15 -5.34
CA GLU A 179 23.24 6.12 -6.78
C GLU A 179 24.72 5.85 -7.06
N LYS A 180 25.61 6.56 -6.35
CA LYS A 180 27.07 6.37 -6.47
C LYS A 180 27.49 5.01 -5.94
N PHE A 181 26.89 4.57 -4.83
CA PHE A 181 27.14 3.26 -4.25
C PHE A 181 26.71 2.14 -5.20
N ALA A 182 25.52 2.25 -5.79
CA ALA A 182 24.97 1.33 -6.77
C ALA A 182 25.87 1.21 -8.00
N GLU A 183 26.31 2.34 -8.57
CA GLU A 183 27.23 2.34 -9.71
C GLU A 183 28.57 1.67 -9.37
N LYS A 184 29.17 2.04 -8.23
CA LYS A 184 30.45 1.50 -7.76
C LYS A 184 30.43 -0.01 -7.57
N HIS A 185 29.31 -0.56 -7.08
CA HIS A 185 29.18 -1.97 -6.72
C HIS A 185 28.35 -2.79 -7.73
N GLY A 186 27.85 -2.16 -8.79
CA GLY A 186 27.04 -2.82 -9.82
C GLY A 186 25.69 -3.34 -9.31
N LEU A 187 25.05 -2.60 -8.40
CA LEU A 187 23.76 -2.97 -7.79
C LEU A 187 22.61 -2.18 -8.42
N LYS A 188 21.44 -2.82 -8.56
CA LYS A 188 20.21 -2.11 -8.94
C LYS A 188 19.58 -1.45 -7.72
N ILE A 189 18.85 -0.34 -7.95
CA ILE A 189 18.04 0.34 -6.95
C ILE A 189 16.56 0.08 -7.24
N ALA A 190 15.80 -0.29 -6.21
CA ALA A 190 14.35 -0.41 -6.22
C ALA A 190 13.75 0.48 -5.12
N THR A 191 12.54 0.98 -5.33
CA THR A 191 11.80 1.71 -4.28
C THR A 191 10.62 0.88 -3.77
N ILE A 192 10.27 1.06 -2.50
CA ILE A 192 9.05 0.47 -1.94
C ILE A 192 7.81 0.96 -2.69
N ALA A 193 7.80 2.23 -3.12
CA ALA A 193 6.70 2.79 -3.91
C ALA A 193 6.50 2.05 -5.25
N ASP A 194 7.58 1.77 -5.98
CA ASP A 194 7.50 1.02 -7.23
C ASP A 194 7.11 -0.44 -7.00
N LEU A 195 7.57 -1.05 -5.90
CA LEU A 195 7.18 -2.41 -5.52
C LEU A 195 5.68 -2.49 -5.16
N VAL A 196 5.15 -1.52 -4.42
CA VAL A 196 3.71 -1.39 -4.15
C VAL A 196 2.93 -1.28 -5.46
N ALA A 197 3.35 -0.37 -6.36
CA ALA A 197 2.71 -0.18 -7.65
C ALA A 197 2.76 -1.45 -8.52
N TYR A 198 3.89 -2.17 -8.50
CA TYR A 198 4.04 -3.45 -9.19
C TYR A 198 3.07 -4.50 -8.62
N ARG A 199 3.03 -4.69 -7.30
CA ARG A 199 2.15 -5.66 -6.64
C ARG A 199 0.68 -5.35 -6.88
N LEU A 200 0.24 -4.08 -6.80
CA LEU A 200 -1.14 -3.69 -7.08
C LEU A 200 -1.58 -3.96 -8.55
N ARG A 201 -0.63 -4.03 -9.48
CA ARG A 201 -0.88 -4.42 -10.88
C ARG A 201 -0.91 -5.94 -11.07
N GLN A 202 0.01 -6.66 -10.43
CA GLN A 202 0.26 -8.09 -10.70
C GLN A 202 -0.48 -9.05 -9.75
N ASP A 203 -0.58 -8.72 -8.46
CA ASP A 203 -1.28 -9.55 -7.47
C ASP A 203 -2.81 -9.42 -7.66
N ILE A 204 -3.52 -10.52 -7.43
CA ILE A 204 -4.98 -10.51 -7.26
C ILE A 204 -5.24 -10.37 -5.77
N LEU A 205 -5.69 -9.20 -5.35
CA LEU A 205 -5.86 -8.81 -3.95
C LEU A 205 -7.33 -8.73 -3.53
N VAL A 206 -8.26 -8.81 -4.47
CA VAL A 206 -9.69 -8.63 -4.23
C VAL A 206 -10.44 -9.92 -4.46
N HIS A 207 -11.38 -10.22 -3.56
CA HIS A 207 -12.13 -11.47 -3.57
C HIS A 207 -13.62 -11.18 -3.44
N ARG A 208 -14.46 -11.76 -4.30
CA ARG A 208 -15.93 -11.65 -4.18
C ARG A 208 -16.40 -12.43 -2.96
N ALA A 209 -17.00 -11.74 -2.00
CA ALA A 209 -17.48 -12.33 -0.76
C ALA A 209 -18.96 -12.73 -0.82
N ALA A 210 -19.80 -11.90 -1.45
CA ALA A 210 -21.23 -12.16 -1.61
C ALA A 210 -21.82 -11.39 -2.79
N GLU A 211 -22.95 -11.88 -3.32
CA GLU A 211 -23.70 -11.24 -4.39
C GLU A 211 -25.21 -11.32 -4.11
N ALA A 212 -25.93 -10.22 -4.36
CA ALA A 212 -27.39 -10.17 -4.21
C ALA A 212 -28.04 -9.13 -5.13
N ARG A 213 -29.34 -9.30 -5.40
CA ARG A 213 -30.17 -8.24 -6.00
C ARG A 213 -30.56 -7.23 -4.91
N VAL A 214 -30.34 -5.94 -5.17
CA VAL A 214 -30.72 -4.83 -4.30
C VAL A 214 -31.64 -3.87 -5.06
N PRO A 215 -32.95 -3.89 -4.79
CA PRO A 215 -33.87 -2.86 -5.30
C PRO A 215 -33.63 -1.55 -4.56
N THR A 216 -33.64 -0.43 -5.28
CA THR A 216 -33.44 0.91 -4.71
C THR A 216 -34.65 1.80 -5.00
N GLU A 217 -34.93 2.75 -4.12
CA GLU A 217 -36.09 3.63 -4.25
C GLU A 217 -36.02 4.57 -5.46
N HIS A 218 -34.81 5.00 -5.83
CA HIS A 218 -34.61 6.10 -6.77
C HIS A 218 -33.84 5.74 -8.04
N ALA A 219 -33.36 4.50 -8.20
CA ALA A 219 -32.53 4.08 -9.33
C ALA A 219 -32.74 2.60 -9.72
N GLY A 220 -33.93 2.08 -9.41
CA GLY A 220 -34.33 0.72 -9.73
C GLY A 220 -33.42 -0.35 -9.10
N ASP A 221 -33.32 -1.48 -9.78
CA ASP A 221 -32.56 -2.63 -9.29
C ASP A 221 -31.07 -2.56 -9.65
N PHE A 222 -30.22 -2.98 -8.71
CA PHE A 222 -28.81 -3.25 -8.93
C PHE A 222 -28.46 -4.68 -8.51
N ARG A 223 -27.44 -5.22 -9.18
CA ARG A 223 -26.69 -6.38 -8.68
C ARG A 223 -25.59 -5.87 -7.76
N ALA A 224 -25.70 -6.17 -6.48
CA ALA A 224 -24.74 -5.79 -5.46
C ALA A 224 -23.72 -6.92 -5.25
N ILE A 225 -22.43 -6.60 -5.35
CA ILE A 225 -21.32 -7.53 -5.11
C ILE A 225 -20.43 -6.94 -4.02
N VAL A 226 -20.24 -7.68 -2.94
CA VAL A 226 -19.32 -7.30 -1.85
C VAL A 226 -17.96 -7.91 -2.11
N TYR A 227 -16.90 -7.11 -1.94
CA TYR A 227 -15.51 -7.51 -2.06
C TYR A 227 -14.77 -7.40 -0.73
N THR A 228 -14.01 -8.42 -0.38
CA THR A 228 -12.95 -8.38 0.63
C THR A 228 -11.60 -8.22 -0.06
N ASN A 229 -10.54 -7.91 0.71
CA ASN A 229 -9.20 -7.79 0.15
C ASN A 229 -8.11 -8.23 1.13
N ASP A 230 -6.89 -8.41 0.61
CA ASP A 230 -5.72 -8.88 1.39
C ASP A 230 -4.92 -7.74 2.05
N VAL A 231 -5.36 -6.49 1.91
CA VAL A 231 -4.66 -5.28 2.36
C VAL A 231 -5.28 -4.70 3.63
N ASP A 232 -6.61 -4.70 3.73
CA ASP A 232 -7.34 -4.20 4.89
C ASP A 232 -8.59 -5.03 5.20
N GLU A 233 -9.27 -4.71 6.31
CA GLU A 233 -10.48 -5.40 6.76
C GLU A 233 -11.76 -4.76 6.19
N HIS A 234 -11.67 -3.86 5.22
CA HIS A 234 -12.83 -3.18 4.66
C HIS A 234 -13.54 -4.04 3.61
N HIS A 235 -14.86 -4.03 3.69
CA HIS A 235 -15.73 -4.63 2.67
C HIS A 235 -16.16 -3.55 1.68
N HIS A 236 -15.76 -3.66 0.42
CA HIS A 236 -16.17 -2.72 -0.63
C HIS A 236 -17.39 -3.24 -1.37
N LEU A 237 -18.20 -2.35 -1.93
CA LEU A 237 -19.45 -2.72 -2.59
C LEU A 237 -19.45 -2.21 -4.03
N ALA A 238 -19.72 -3.10 -4.98
CA ALA A 238 -20.03 -2.73 -6.35
C ALA A 238 -21.52 -2.90 -6.60
N LEU A 239 -22.21 -1.83 -6.98
CA LEU A 239 -23.57 -1.86 -7.50
C LEU A 239 -23.51 -1.84 -9.02
N VAL A 240 -23.91 -2.94 -9.64
CA VAL A 240 -23.82 -3.17 -11.08
C VAL A 240 -25.20 -3.11 -11.72
N LYS A 241 -25.30 -2.39 -12.83
CA LYS A 241 -26.49 -2.25 -13.67
C LYS A 241 -26.17 -2.76 -15.09
N GLY A 242 -27.10 -3.51 -15.66
CA GLY A 242 -27.01 -3.95 -17.06
C GLY A 242 -25.95 -5.03 -17.31
N ASP A 243 -25.72 -5.31 -18.59
CA ASP A 243 -24.70 -6.24 -19.06
C ASP A 243 -23.42 -5.48 -19.43
N LEU A 244 -22.43 -5.56 -18.55
CA LEU A 244 -21.14 -4.88 -18.72
C LEU A 244 -20.34 -5.43 -19.91
N ALA A 245 -20.54 -6.69 -20.31
CA ALA A 245 -19.70 -7.35 -21.31
C ALA A 245 -20.03 -6.91 -22.75
N ASN A 246 -21.29 -6.55 -23.00
CA ASN A 246 -21.81 -6.21 -24.32
C ASN A 246 -22.14 -4.71 -24.47
N ALA A 247 -21.71 -3.88 -23.52
CA ALA A 247 -22.03 -2.46 -23.53
C ALA A 247 -21.00 -1.65 -24.32
N ASP A 248 -21.49 -0.78 -25.22
CA ASP A 248 -20.65 0.19 -25.94
C ASP A 248 -19.97 1.18 -24.99
N ARG A 249 -20.64 1.48 -23.87
CA ARG A 249 -20.19 2.40 -22.83
C ARG A 249 -20.59 1.87 -21.46
N VAL A 250 -19.62 1.79 -20.55
CA VAL A 250 -19.86 1.48 -19.14
C VAL A 250 -19.68 2.76 -18.33
N LEU A 251 -20.76 3.27 -17.75
CA LEU A 251 -20.73 4.44 -16.88
C LEU A 251 -20.31 4.01 -15.46
N VAL A 252 -19.22 4.60 -14.95
CA VAL A 252 -18.63 4.20 -13.67
C VAL A 252 -18.58 5.38 -12.71
N ARG A 253 -18.97 5.14 -11.46
CA ARG A 253 -18.76 6.06 -10.33
C ARG A 253 -17.94 5.37 -9.25
N VAL A 254 -16.70 5.83 -9.04
CA VAL A 254 -15.93 5.46 -7.84
C VAL A 254 -16.26 6.43 -6.72
N HIS A 255 -17.07 5.98 -5.77
CA HIS A 255 -17.57 6.74 -4.62
C HIS A 255 -16.80 6.36 -3.36
N SER A 256 -16.27 7.36 -2.64
CA SER A 256 -15.65 7.12 -1.32
C SER A 256 -16.74 7.30 -0.27
N GLU A 257 -16.85 6.34 0.64
CA GLU A 257 -17.78 6.34 1.78
C GLU A 257 -17.75 7.68 2.52
N CYS A 258 -18.94 8.19 2.81
CA CYS A 258 -19.13 9.37 3.64
C CYS A 258 -20.35 9.12 4.52
N LEU A 259 -20.18 8.54 5.69
CA LEU A 259 -21.27 8.18 6.60
C LEU A 259 -22.20 9.37 6.88
N THR A 260 -21.61 10.53 7.19
CA THR A 260 -22.39 11.75 7.45
C THR A 260 -23.21 12.21 6.27
N GLY A 261 -22.70 12.09 5.04
CA GLY A 261 -23.38 12.57 3.84
C GLY A 261 -24.32 11.52 3.24
N ASP A 262 -23.84 10.30 3.08
CA ASP A 262 -24.52 9.21 2.38
C ASP A 262 -25.66 8.62 3.21
N VAL A 263 -25.48 8.48 4.53
CA VAL A 263 -26.48 7.87 5.42
C VAL A 263 -27.33 8.92 6.13
N PHE A 264 -26.69 9.95 6.69
CA PHE A 264 -27.39 10.96 7.50
C PHE A 264 -27.79 12.23 6.74
N GLY A 265 -27.48 12.33 5.45
CA GLY A 265 -27.89 13.48 4.62
C GLY A 265 -27.27 14.81 5.03
N SER A 266 -26.05 14.81 5.57
CA SER A 266 -25.37 16.03 6.02
C SER A 266 -25.22 17.07 4.92
N SER A 267 -25.73 18.28 5.16
CA SER A 267 -25.60 19.43 4.26
C SER A 267 -24.20 20.03 4.21
N ARG A 268 -23.26 19.61 5.06
CA ARG A 268 -21.86 20.11 5.07
C ARG A 268 -21.04 19.63 3.87
N CYS A 269 -21.49 18.59 3.18
CA CYS A 269 -20.84 18.04 2.00
C CYS A 269 -21.88 17.73 0.93
N ASP A 270 -21.40 17.39 -0.27
CA ASP A 270 -22.21 17.00 -1.42
C ASP A 270 -22.21 15.48 -1.66
N CYS A 271 -21.60 14.67 -0.78
CA CYS A 271 -21.36 13.25 -1.02
C CYS A 271 -22.65 12.45 -1.24
N GLY A 272 -23.63 12.55 -0.34
CA GLY A 272 -24.88 11.79 -0.47
C GLY A 272 -25.68 12.20 -1.71
N LEU A 273 -25.69 13.51 -2.04
CA LEU A 273 -26.33 14.02 -3.25
C LEU A 273 -25.62 13.52 -4.53
N GLN A 274 -24.29 13.48 -4.54
CA GLN A 274 -23.52 12.89 -5.65
C GLN A 274 -23.76 11.38 -5.78
N LEU A 275 -23.88 10.63 -4.67
CA LEU A 275 -24.18 9.20 -4.74
C LEU A 275 -25.53 8.96 -5.40
N ASN A 276 -26.57 9.65 -4.94
CA ASN A 276 -27.92 9.54 -5.48
C ASN A 276 -27.99 9.98 -6.95
N ALA A 277 -27.29 11.05 -7.33
CA ALA A 277 -27.21 11.50 -8.71
C ALA A 277 -26.53 10.43 -9.60
N ALA A 278 -25.41 9.85 -9.16
CA ALA A 278 -24.72 8.80 -9.90
C ALA A 278 -25.60 7.55 -10.09
N MET A 279 -26.34 7.15 -9.04
CA MET A 279 -27.32 6.06 -9.11
C MET A 279 -28.35 6.30 -10.20
N ARG A 280 -28.96 7.48 -10.23
CA ARG A 280 -29.96 7.84 -11.25
C ARG A 280 -29.37 7.89 -12.66
N MET A 281 -28.18 8.47 -12.82
CA MET A 281 -27.52 8.54 -14.13
C MET A 281 -27.20 7.15 -14.69
N ILE A 282 -26.71 6.24 -13.85
CA ILE A 282 -26.42 4.86 -14.25
C ILE A 282 -27.70 4.08 -14.54
N ASP A 283 -28.77 4.29 -13.78
CA ASP A 283 -30.08 3.69 -14.07
C ASP A 283 -30.65 4.16 -15.42
N GLN A 284 -30.56 5.46 -15.71
CA GLN A 284 -30.99 6.05 -16.98
C GLN A 284 -30.17 5.55 -18.18
N GLU A 285 -28.85 5.39 -18.00
CA GLU A 285 -27.97 4.80 -19.00
C GLU A 285 -28.26 3.31 -19.23
N GLY A 286 -28.77 2.62 -18.21
CA GLY A 286 -29.09 1.19 -18.24
C GLY A 286 -27.88 0.25 -18.09
N CYS A 287 -26.66 0.78 -18.15
CA CYS A 287 -25.42 0.01 -17.95
C CYS A 287 -24.36 0.81 -17.19
N GLY A 288 -23.85 0.26 -16.09
CA GLY A 288 -22.82 0.92 -15.32
C GLY A 288 -22.52 0.32 -13.95
N VAL A 289 -21.57 0.92 -13.25
CA VAL A 289 -21.11 0.48 -11.93
C VAL A 289 -20.96 1.65 -10.97
N ILE A 290 -21.48 1.50 -9.76
CA ILE A 290 -21.10 2.34 -8.61
C ILE A 290 -20.21 1.50 -7.72
N LEU A 291 -18.97 1.94 -7.59
CA LEU A 291 -18.02 1.33 -6.70
C LEU A 291 -17.95 2.16 -5.42
N TYR A 292 -18.55 1.64 -4.35
CA TYR A 292 -18.57 2.23 -3.02
C TYR A 292 -17.38 1.73 -2.21
N MET A 293 -16.32 2.54 -2.17
CA MET A 293 -15.09 2.29 -1.45
C MET A 293 -15.22 2.77 0.00
N ARG A 294 -15.02 1.88 0.97
CA ARG A 294 -15.07 2.21 2.41
C ARG A 294 -13.83 2.97 2.84
N GLN A 295 -13.75 4.23 2.42
CA GLN A 295 -12.62 5.15 2.60
C GLN A 295 -13.10 6.49 3.18
N GLU A 296 -13.68 6.43 4.38
CA GLU A 296 -14.23 7.61 5.07
C GLU A 296 -13.16 8.69 5.30
N GLY A 297 -13.58 9.95 5.14
CA GLY A 297 -12.74 11.12 5.40
C GLY A 297 -11.58 11.28 4.41
N ARG A 298 -11.63 10.65 3.23
CA ARG A 298 -10.49 10.54 2.29
C ARG A 298 -9.35 9.68 2.85
N GLY A 299 -9.71 8.64 3.61
CA GLY A 299 -8.77 7.69 4.19
C GLY A 299 -8.36 7.97 5.64
N ILE A 300 -8.69 9.12 6.21
CA ILE A 300 -8.36 9.43 7.62
C ILE A 300 -9.34 8.80 8.62
N GLY A 301 -10.47 8.25 8.15
CA GLY A 301 -11.50 7.64 8.98
C GLY A 301 -12.45 8.64 9.65
N LEU A 302 -13.55 8.12 10.20
CA LEU A 302 -14.64 8.92 10.77
C LEU A 302 -14.20 9.80 11.95
N ILE A 303 -13.39 9.25 12.86
CA ILE A 303 -12.93 9.97 14.06
C ILE A 303 -12.15 11.22 13.66
N ASN A 304 -11.18 11.08 12.75
CA ASN A 304 -10.34 12.21 12.34
C ASN A 304 -11.10 13.19 11.45
N LYS A 305 -12.07 12.72 10.65
CA LYS A 305 -13.00 13.60 9.95
C LYS A 305 -13.80 14.50 10.90
N LEU A 306 -14.32 13.96 12.00
CA LEU A 306 -15.05 14.76 12.99
C LEU A 306 -14.12 15.70 13.77
N LYS A 307 -12.87 15.30 14.05
CA LYS A 307 -11.85 16.23 14.57
C LYS A 307 -11.56 17.36 13.59
N ALA A 308 -11.48 17.07 12.29
CA ALA A 308 -11.29 18.09 11.26
C ALA A 308 -12.48 19.05 11.23
N TYR A 309 -13.72 18.56 11.31
CA TYR A 309 -14.91 19.41 11.45
C TYR A 309 -14.84 20.30 12.69
N HIS A 310 -14.40 19.78 13.82
CA HIS A 310 -14.23 20.60 15.01
C HIS A 310 -13.21 21.73 14.80
N LEU A 311 -12.10 21.48 14.10
CA LEU A 311 -11.11 22.50 13.75
C LEU A 311 -11.68 23.55 12.77
N GLN A 312 -12.48 23.12 11.80
CA GLN A 312 -13.20 24.02 10.90
C GLN A 312 -14.15 24.93 11.66
N ASP A 313 -14.95 24.35 12.57
CA ASP A 313 -15.95 25.08 13.36
C ASP A 313 -15.31 26.02 14.39
N SER A 314 -14.25 25.57 15.07
CA SER A 314 -13.64 26.31 16.18
C SER A 314 -12.56 27.32 15.75
N GLN A 315 -11.90 27.08 14.62
CA GLN A 315 -10.74 27.86 14.18
C GLN A 315 -10.87 28.41 12.76
N GLY A 316 -12.01 28.19 12.08
CA GLY A 316 -12.27 28.69 10.74
C GLY A 316 -11.38 28.07 9.65
N MET A 317 -10.71 26.96 9.97
CA MET A 317 -9.81 26.28 9.04
C MET A 317 -10.57 25.71 7.85
N ASP A 318 -9.89 25.61 6.70
CA ASP A 318 -10.42 24.84 5.58
C ASP A 318 -10.17 23.31 5.74
N THR A 319 -10.63 22.52 4.76
CA THR A 319 -10.44 21.05 4.80
C THR A 319 -8.98 20.62 4.70
N VAL A 320 -8.16 21.34 3.94
CA VAL A 320 -6.75 21.02 3.75
C VAL A 320 -5.97 21.38 5.02
N GLU A 321 -6.21 22.56 5.58
CA GLU A 321 -5.57 23.05 6.81
C GLU A 321 -5.89 22.15 8.01
N ALA A 322 -7.16 21.78 8.19
CA ALA A 322 -7.57 20.90 9.27
C ALA A 322 -6.89 19.53 9.19
N ASN A 323 -6.77 18.95 7.98
CA ASN A 323 -6.09 17.68 7.79
C ASN A 323 -4.58 17.76 8.06
N LEU A 324 -3.92 18.80 7.54
CA LEU A 324 -2.48 19.02 7.78
C LEU A 324 -2.20 19.22 9.26
N LYS A 325 -3.04 19.98 9.98
CA LYS A 325 -2.92 20.18 11.42
C LYS A 325 -3.09 18.90 12.23
N LEU A 326 -3.90 17.97 11.73
CA LEU A 326 -4.06 16.64 12.33
C LEU A 326 -2.94 15.65 11.93
N GLY A 327 -1.96 16.08 11.13
CA GLY A 327 -0.84 15.26 10.69
C GLY A 327 -1.13 14.39 9.45
N PHE A 328 -2.19 14.69 8.69
CA PHE A 328 -2.57 13.91 7.50
C PHE A 328 -2.29 14.65 6.20
N LYS A 329 -1.95 13.90 5.13
CA LYS A 329 -1.97 14.43 3.76
C LYS A 329 -3.40 14.84 3.38
N ALA A 330 -3.53 15.75 2.42
CA ALA A 330 -4.84 16.25 1.97
C ALA A 330 -5.75 15.17 1.34
N ASP A 331 -5.15 14.08 0.85
CA ASP A 331 -5.83 12.92 0.25
C ASP A 331 -4.95 11.68 0.42
N LEU A 332 -5.43 10.66 1.12
CA LEU A 332 -4.70 9.40 1.40
C LEU A 332 -5.33 8.20 0.67
N ARG A 333 -6.20 8.45 -0.30
CA ARG A 333 -6.91 7.36 -0.98
C ARG A 333 -5.98 6.59 -1.91
N ASP A 334 -5.96 5.28 -1.73
CA ASP A 334 -5.41 4.33 -2.69
C ASP A 334 -6.51 3.91 -3.69
N TYR A 335 -6.16 3.89 -4.98
CA TYR A 335 -7.06 3.55 -6.09
C TYR A 335 -6.85 2.13 -6.63
N GLY A 336 -5.84 1.40 -6.16
CA GLY A 336 -5.45 0.08 -6.64
C GLY A 336 -6.50 -0.98 -6.37
N ILE A 337 -7.04 -1.05 -5.14
CA ILE A 337 -8.14 -1.96 -4.80
C ILE A 337 -9.38 -1.67 -5.66
N GLY A 338 -9.72 -0.38 -5.80
CA GLY A 338 -10.86 0.01 -6.62
C GLY A 338 -10.68 -0.37 -8.09
N ALA A 339 -9.48 -0.19 -8.62
CA ALA A 339 -9.14 -0.62 -9.97
C ALA A 339 -9.21 -2.15 -10.13
N GLN A 340 -8.74 -2.92 -9.14
CA GLN A 340 -8.85 -4.38 -9.17
C GLN A 340 -10.29 -4.87 -9.18
N ILE A 341 -11.18 -4.25 -8.39
CA ILE A 341 -12.61 -4.57 -8.42
C ILE A 341 -13.20 -4.30 -9.81
N LEU A 342 -12.86 -3.16 -10.43
CA LEU A 342 -13.32 -2.86 -11.78
C LEU A 342 -12.80 -3.88 -12.81
N ARG A 343 -11.53 -4.30 -12.72
CA ARG A 343 -10.96 -5.34 -13.58
C ARG A 343 -11.65 -6.70 -13.40
N ASP A 344 -11.95 -7.09 -12.17
CA ASP A 344 -12.72 -8.31 -11.86
C ASP A 344 -14.15 -8.26 -12.44
N LEU A 345 -14.77 -7.08 -12.49
CA LEU A 345 -16.04 -6.86 -13.17
C LEU A 345 -15.93 -6.87 -14.71
N GLY A 346 -14.72 -7.05 -15.26
CA GLY A 346 -14.45 -7.04 -16.70
C GLY A 346 -14.23 -5.65 -17.30
N ILE A 347 -14.17 -4.60 -16.46
CA ILE A 347 -14.06 -3.21 -16.92
C ILE A 347 -12.59 -2.85 -17.13
N ARG A 348 -12.22 -2.61 -18.38
CA ARG A 348 -10.90 -2.05 -18.77
C ARG A 348 -10.99 -0.67 -19.40
N LYS A 349 -12.16 -0.32 -19.94
CA LYS A 349 -12.47 1.00 -20.51
C LYS A 349 -13.76 1.50 -19.88
N MET A 350 -13.82 2.77 -19.49
CA MET A 350 -15.02 3.31 -18.85
C MET A 350 -15.24 4.81 -19.10
N ALA A 351 -16.50 5.21 -18.99
CA ALA A 351 -16.90 6.60 -18.83
C ALA A 351 -17.00 6.92 -17.33
N LEU A 352 -16.15 7.82 -16.81
CA LEU A 352 -16.05 8.08 -15.38
C LEU A 352 -16.87 9.30 -14.93
N LEU A 353 -17.74 9.10 -13.93
CA LEU A 353 -18.51 10.13 -13.23
C LEU A 353 -17.67 10.79 -12.13
N THR A 354 -16.94 11.85 -12.48
CA THR A 354 -16.04 12.54 -11.54
C THR A 354 -15.82 14.02 -11.88
N ASN A 355 -15.68 14.83 -10.82
CA ASN A 355 -15.16 16.18 -10.92
C ASN A 355 -13.69 16.26 -10.46
N ASN A 356 -13.10 15.16 -9.97
CA ASN A 356 -11.72 15.14 -9.50
C ASN A 356 -10.80 14.53 -10.57
N PRO A 357 -9.90 15.32 -11.20
CA PRO A 357 -8.99 14.81 -12.22
C PRO A 357 -7.97 13.83 -11.66
N LYS A 358 -7.62 13.92 -10.36
CA LYS A 358 -6.70 12.95 -9.72
C LYS A 358 -7.24 11.53 -9.73
N LYS A 359 -8.57 11.35 -9.72
CA LYS A 359 -9.18 10.01 -9.83
C LYS A 359 -8.94 9.37 -11.20
N ILE A 360 -8.80 10.17 -12.25
CA ILE A 360 -8.55 9.70 -13.62
C ILE A 360 -7.13 9.12 -13.65
N VAL A 361 -6.13 9.94 -13.30
CA VAL A 361 -4.72 9.54 -13.26
C VAL A 361 -4.51 8.32 -12.35
N GLY A 362 -5.15 8.32 -11.18
CA GLY A 362 -5.04 7.21 -10.24
C GLY A 362 -5.55 5.88 -10.78
N LEU A 363 -6.61 5.87 -11.62
CA LEU A 363 -7.16 4.64 -12.19
C LEU A 363 -6.42 4.20 -13.47
N GLU A 364 -5.96 5.16 -14.28
CA GLU A 364 -5.15 4.89 -15.48
C GLU A 364 -3.82 4.22 -15.14
N GLY A 365 -3.21 4.59 -14.00
CA GLY A 365 -2.00 3.94 -13.48
C GLY A 365 -2.17 2.44 -13.17
N TYR A 366 -3.41 1.95 -13.06
CA TYR A 366 -3.75 0.54 -12.84
C TYR A 366 -4.35 -0.14 -14.08
N GLY A 367 -4.10 0.43 -15.28
CA GLY A 367 -4.49 -0.18 -16.55
C GLY A 367 -5.98 -0.09 -16.87
N ILE A 368 -6.67 0.92 -16.31
CA ILE A 368 -8.06 1.24 -16.66
C ILE A 368 -8.08 2.51 -17.50
N GLU A 369 -8.54 2.40 -18.74
CA GLU A 369 -8.64 3.53 -19.67
C GLU A 369 -9.93 4.33 -19.40
N VAL A 370 -9.79 5.63 -19.12
CA VAL A 370 -10.93 6.53 -18.98
C VAL A 370 -11.22 7.19 -20.33
N VAL A 371 -12.17 6.62 -21.08
CA VAL A 371 -12.50 7.08 -22.44
C VAL A 371 -13.34 8.36 -22.47
N ALA A 372 -14.02 8.67 -21.36
CA ALA A 372 -14.81 9.88 -21.21
C ALA A 372 -14.93 10.27 -19.73
N ARG A 373 -14.97 11.57 -19.45
CA ARG A 373 -15.31 12.13 -18.14
C ARG A 373 -16.69 12.76 -18.21
N PHE A 374 -17.57 12.39 -17.30
CA PHE A 374 -18.87 13.04 -17.11
C PHE A 374 -18.88 13.77 -15.76
N PRO A 375 -19.24 15.06 -15.72
CA PRO A 375 -19.34 15.80 -14.47
C PRO A 375 -20.52 15.29 -13.63
N ILE A 376 -20.42 15.48 -12.32
CA ILE A 376 -21.48 15.21 -11.35
C ILE A 376 -21.58 16.37 -10.38
N GLU A 377 -22.30 17.39 -10.81
CA GLU A 377 -22.39 18.68 -10.13
C GLU A 377 -23.67 18.77 -9.34
N ILE A 378 -23.56 19.32 -8.12
CA ILE A 378 -24.66 19.50 -7.19
C ILE A 378 -24.75 20.99 -6.89
N VAL A 379 -25.95 21.55 -6.90
CA VAL A 379 -26.19 22.95 -6.55
C VAL A 379 -25.75 23.20 -5.10
N ALA A 380 -24.97 24.25 -4.89
CA ALA A 380 -24.44 24.58 -3.57
C ALA A 380 -25.57 25.07 -2.64
N ASN A 381 -25.43 24.80 -1.36
CA ASN A 381 -26.25 25.39 -0.30
C ASN A 381 -25.35 26.24 0.63
N PRO A 382 -25.93 27.05 1.53
CA PRO A 382 -25.13 27.91 2.41
C PRO A 382 -24.08 27.12 3.23
N GLU A 383 -24.41 25.92 3.67
CA GLU A 383 -23.59 25.06 4.54
C GLU A 383 -22.40 24.40 3.83
N ASN A 384 -22.51 24.06 2.54
CA ASN A 384 -21.42 23.41 1.79
C ASN A 384 -20.68 24.33 0.81
N ARG A 385 -21.09 25.58 0.65
CA ARG A 385 -20.47 26.52 -0.30
C ARG A 385 -18.95 26.62 -0.11
N GLY A 386 -18.49 26.87 1.13
CA GLY A 386 -17.06 26.98 1.42
C GLY A 386 -16.30 25.68 1.14
N TYR A 387 -16.92 24.54 1.41
CA TYR A 387 -16.35 23.22 1.10
C TYR A 387 -16.20 22.98 -0.41
N LEU A 388 -17.20 23.36 -1.20
CA LEU A 388 -17.16 23.25 -2.67
C LEU A 388 -16.13 24.20 -3.28
N GLN A 389 -16.02 25.43 -2.76
CA GLN A 389 -14.97 26.39 -3.14
C GLN A 389 -13.57 25.83 -2.85
N CYS A 390 -13.34 25.28 -1.64
CA CYS A 390 -12.08 24.63 -1.30
C CYS A 390 -11.73 23.48 -2.28
N LYS A 391 -12.70 22.63 -2.63
CA LYS A 391 -12.49 21.56 -3.63
C LYS A 391 -12.03 22.09 -4.99
N ARG A 392 -12.65 23.16 -5.48
CA ARG A 392 -12.28 23.78 -6.76
C ARG A 392 -10.92 24.46 -6.67
N ASP A 393 -10.78 25.38 -5.73
CA ASP A 393 -9.66 26.34 -5.68
C ASP A 393 -8.37 25.73 -5.10
N ARG A 394 -8.50 24.83 -4.10
CA ARG A 394 -7.35 24.21 -3.41
C ARG A 394 -7.05 22.80 -3.89
N MET A 395 -8.06 22.06 -4.36
CA MET A 395 -7.91 20.62 -4.67
C MET A 395 -7.94 20.32 -6.18
N GLY A 396 -8.16 21.33 -7.03
CA GLY A 396 -8.13 21.20 -8.48
C GLY A 396 -9.32 20.43 -9.07
N HIS A 397 -10.46 20.42 -8.38
CA HIS A 397 -11.67 19.81 -8.94
C HIS A 397 -12.24 20.67 -10.09
N LEU A 398 -12.77 20.00 -11.11
CA LEU A 398 -13.26 20.56 -12.37
C LEU A 398 -14.79 20.72 -12.34
N PHE A 399 -15.26 21.76 -11.66
CA PHE A 399 -16.67 22.16 -11.66
C PHE A 399 -16.79 23.64 -11.28
N GLU A 400 -17.92 24.26 -11.64
CA GLU A 400 -18.28 25.58 -11.11
C GLU A 400 -19.16 25.45 -9.86
N VAL A 401 -19.00 26.36 -8.91
CA VAL A 401 -19.86 26.38 -7.72
C VAL A 401 -21.19 26.99 -8.14
N LEU A 402 -22.12 26.13 -8.55
CA LEU A 402 -23.46 26.50 -8.99
C LEU A 402 -24.28 27.07 -7.81
N GLU A 403 -24.95 28.19 -8.03
CA GLU A 403 -25.82 28.87 -7.05
C GLU A 403 -27.30 28.48 -7.17
#